data_AF-A0A8J5LIE2-F1
#
_entry.id   AF-A0A8J5LIE2-F1
#
_cell.length_a   1.000
_cell.length_b   1.000
_cell.length_c   1.000
_cell.angle_alpha   90.00
_cell.angle_beta   90.00
_cell.angle_gamma   90.00
#
_symmetry.space_group_name_H-M   'P 1'
#
loop_
_entity.id
_entity.type
_entity.pdbx_description
1 polymer ?
#
loop_
_entity_poly.entity_id
_entity_poly.type
_entity_poly.pdbx_seq_one_letter_code
_entity_poly.pdbx_strand_id
1 'polypeptide(L)'
;MASNNHLFSTSFHGTNLPSFATSLSCCFRRARHYPTQASDKLPSAAVRLKLANEGESSRQVASFGAPGFLQKEKLTVAVDVDEVLGSFLSALNQFIADHYSSNHSVSEYHVYDFCKIWKCSRAEVHEFFKTSYFKLGIHPIPGARSALTNLSSFCNLLVVTSRQNAIRDHTVEWIEKYFPGLFREIHFGNHFSLHGASRSKSDICRCLGAQVLIDDNPKYALECAEIGMKVLLFDYQSSYPWSRTGSATAHPMVTEVHDWREVEDKLQAWMLV
;
A
#
# COMPACT_ATOMS: atom_id res chain seq x y z
N MET A 1 52.31 -21.36 42.26
CA MET A 1 52.17 -22.72 42.82
C MET A 1 51.64 -22.56 44.23
N ALA A 2 50.32 -22.69 44.40
CA ALA A 2 49.63 -23.80 45.09
C ALA A 2 49.56 -23.57 46.61
N SER A 3 48.49 -23.80 47.38
CA SER A 3 47.05 -24.07 47.21
C SER A 3 46.44 -24.00 48.62
N ASN A 4 45.13 -23.74 48.73
CA ASN A 4 44.19 -24.17 49.80
C ASN A 4 44.32 -23.50 51.20
N ASN A 5 43.28 -23.27 52.02
CA ASN A 5 41.99 -23.95 52.16
C ASN A 5 40.99 -23.21 53.11
N HIS A 6 39.68 -23.57 52.98
CA HIS A 6 38.55 -23.53 53.95
C HIS A 6 37.96 -22.19 54.45
N LEU A 7 36.72 -21.83 54.07
CA LEU A 7 35.38 -22.26 54.57
C LEU A 7 35.05 -21.77 56.00
N PHE A 8 34.07 -20.86 56.16
CA PHE A 8 32.87 -21.07 57.00
C PHE A 8 31.78 -20.01 56.74
N SER A 9 30.55 -20.51 56.85
CA SER A 9 29.23 -19.90 56.66
C SER A 9 28.82 -18.92 57.78
N THR A 10 27.98 -17.91 57.48
CA THR A 10 26.66 -17.71 58.13
C THR A 10 25.85 -16.55 57.50
N SER A 11 24.55 -16.81 57.40
CA SER A 11 23.37 -16.04 56.97
C SER A 11 23.10 -14.79 57.86
N PHE A 12 22.21 -13.80 57.62
CA PHE A 12 20.94 -13.65 56.87
C PHE A 12 20.51 -12.15 56.89
N HIS A 13 19.55 -11.77 56.02
CA HIS A 13 18.74 -10.51 55.92
C HIS A 13 19.47 -9.26 55.37
N GLY A 14 18.96 -8.52 54.38
CA GLY A 14 17.72 -8.51 53.62
C GLY A 14 17.66 -7.22 52.77
N THR A 15 16.61 -7.09 51.96
CA THR A 15 16.13 -5.91 51.19
C THR A 15 16.43 -5.84 49.68
N ASN A 16 15.34 -6.08 48.94
CA ASN A 16 14.76 -5.27 47.84
C ASN A 16 15.43 -5.28 46.45
N LEU A 17 14.95 -6.23 45.63
CA LEU A 17 14.81 -6.12 44.18
C LEU A 17 13.47 -5.43 43.84
N PRO A 18 13.41 -4.49 42.88
CA PRO A 18 12.15 -4.12 42.27
C PRO A 18 11.83 -5.04 41.08
N SER A 19 10.77 -5.83 41.29
CA SER A 19 9.90 -6.38 40.26
C SER A 19 9.16 -5.24 39.55
N PHE A 20 9.12 -5.27 38.22
CA PHE A 20 8.06 -4.58 37.46
C PHE A 20 7.41 -5.57 36.50
N ALA A 21 6.38 -6.23 37.02
CA ALA A 21 5.28 -6.79 36.26
C ALA A 21 4.10 -5.82 36.37
N THR A 22 3.68 -5.23 35.24
CA THR A 22 2.38 -4.56 34.97
C THR A 22 2.45 -4.11 33.51
N SER A 23 1.55 -4.35 32.56
CA SER A 23 0.15 -4.75 32.60
C SER A 23 -0.21 -5.31 31.21
N LEU A 24 -0.47 -6.61 31.12
CA LEU A 24 -1.22 -7.24 30.02
C LEU A 24 -2.67 -7.37 30.49
N SER A 25 -3.62 -6.99 29.61
CA SER A 25 -5.08 -7.26 29.63
C SER A 25 -6.02 -6.08 29.91
N CYS A 26 -6.55 -5.50 28.82
CA CYS A 26 -7.96 -5.10 28.59
C CYS A 26 -7.99 -4.44 27.20
N CYS A 27 -8.68 -4.91 26.15
CA CYS A 27 -10.04 -5.44 26.09
C CYS A 27 -10.17 -6.48 24.96
N PHE A 28 -10.29 -7.76 25.31
CA PHE A 28 -11.06 -8.74 24.53
C PHE A 28 -12.40 -8.89 25.24
N ARG A 29 -13.50 -8.37 24.66
CA ARG A 29 -14.86 -8.75 25.06
C ARG A 29 -15.73 -8.93 23.83
N ARG A 30 -16.07 -10.21 23.59
CA ARG A 30 -17.28 -10.76 22.96
C ARG A 30 -18.01 -9.86 21.95
N ALA A 31 -17.85 -10.19 20.67
CA ALA A 31 -18.84 -9.86 19.65
C ALA A 31 -20.19 -10.53 20.02
N ARG A 32 -21.23 -9.72 20.21
CA ARG A 32 -22.62 -10.16 20.24
C ARG A 32 -23.15 -10.15 18.80
N HIS A 33 -23.66 -11.29 18.35
CA HIS A 33 -24.51 -11.42 17.17
C HIS A 33 -25.80 -10.59 17.35
N TYR A 34 -26.19 -9.82 16.32
CA TYR A 34 -27.57 -9.45 15.94
C TYR A 34 -27.53 -8.74 14.55
N PRO A 35 -28.62 -8.68 13.77
CA PRO A 35 -28.64 -9.15 12.39
C PRO A 35 -28.68 -8.04 11.33
N THR A 36 -28.48 -8.49 10.09
CA THR A 36 -28.64 -7.85 8.79
C THR A 36 -29.68 -6.74 8.66
N GLN A 37 -29.25 -5.59 8.15
CA GLN A 37 -29.68 -4.95 6.90
C GLN A 37 -29.34 -3.46 6.97
N ALA A 38 -28.34 -3.03 6.22
CA ALA A 38 -28.16 -1.62 5.89
C ALA A 38 -27.62 -1.54 4.47
N SER A 39 -28.41 -0.91 3.61
CA SER A 39 -28.15 -0.65 2.20
C SER A 39 -26.74 -0.10 1.95
N ASP A 40 -25.97 -0.79 1.13
CA ASP A 40 -24.70 -0.34 0.57
C ASP A 40 -24.92 0.91 -0.29
N LYS A 41 -24.79 2.09 0.33
CA LYS A 41 -24.52 3.34 -0.38
C LYS A 41 -23.15 3.83 0.02
N LEU A 42 -22.24 3.78 -0.94
CA LEU A 42 -20.88 4.30 -0.88
C LEU A 42 -20.90 5.78 -0.43
N PRO A 43 -20.31 6.16 0.72
CA PRO A 43 -20.01 7.56 0.99
C PRO A 43 -18.83 7.99 0.12
N SER A 44 -19.03 9.07 -0.63
CA SER A 44 -18.08 9.64 -1.61
C SER A 44 -16.72 9.99 -1.00
N ALA A 45 -15.73 9.12 -1.20
CA ALA A 45 -14.30 9.38 -0.93
C ALA A 45 -13.41 9.17 -2.18
N ALA A 46 -13.99 8.74 -3.29
CA ALA A 46 -13.28 8.51 -4.55
C ALA A 46 -13.12 9.81 -5.35
N VAL A 47 -12.00 9.96 -6.05
CA VAL A 47 -11.85 10.96 -7.12
C VAL A 47 -12.04 10.25 -8.45
N ARG A 48 -13.03 10.63 -9.26
CA ARG A 48 -13.16 10.16 -10.65
C ARG A 48 -12.26 10.99 -11.56
N LEU A 49 -11.50 10.32 -12.41
CA LEU A 49 -10.59 10.95 -13.37
C LEU A 49 -11.14 10.80 -14.80
N LYS A 50 -10.73 11.70 -15.69
CA LYS A 50 -11.09 11.62 -17.11
C LYS A 50 -10.15 10.64 -17.82
N LEU A 51 -10.69 9.65 -18.51
CA LEU A 51 -9.90 8.71 -19.28
C LEU A 51 -9.54 9.29 -20.65
N ALA A 52 -8.34 8.98 -21.17
CA ALA A 52 -7.86 9.51 -22.45
C ALA A 52 -8.70 9.05 -23.67
N ASN A 53 -9.48 7.98 -23.53
CA ASN A 53 -10.30 7.39 -24.60
C ASN A 53 -11.78 7.84 -24.58
N GLU A 54 -12.17 8.80 -23.74
CA GLU A 54 -13.52 9.40 -23.80
C GLU A 54 -13.57 10.52 -24.85
N GLY A 55 -13.40 10.16 -26.13
CA GLY A 55 -13.52 11.05 -27.28
C GLY A 55 -14.75 10.71 -28.14
N GLU A 56 -15.75 11.60 -28.10
CA GLU A 56 -16.90 11.79 -29.01
C GLU A 56 -17.45 10.59 -29.81
N SER A 57 -18.55 10.00 -29.32
CA SER A 57 -19.57 9.42 -30.19
C SER A 57 -20.96 9.68 -29.62
N SER A 58 -21.46 10.88 -29.89
CA SER A 58 -22.87 11.23 -29.77
C SER A 58 -23.39 11.70 -31.13
N ARG A 59 -23.55 10.75 -32.05
CA ARG A 59 -24.52 10.87 -33.14
C ARG A 59 -25.42 9.65 -33.13
N GLN A 60 -26.68 9.87 -32.76
CA GLN A 60 -27.74 8.89 -32.90
C GLN A 60 -27.81 8.42 -34.36
N VAL A 61 -27.48 7.16 -34.60
CA VAL A 61 -27.90 6.43 -35.78
C VAL A 61 -28.65 5.20 -35.27
N ALA A 62 -29.97 5.21 -35.47
CA ALA A 62 -30.79 4.03 -35.26
C ALA A 62 -30.37 2.97 -36.29
N SER A 63 -29.93 1.80 -35.83
CA SER A 63 -29.74 0.63 -36.70
C SER A 63 -30.06 -0.64 -35.94
N PHE A 64 -30.84 -1.46 -36.61
CA PHE A 64 -31.40 -2.74 -36.20
C PHE A 64 -30.33 -3.80 -35.90
N GLY A 65 -30.63 -4.63 -34.88
CA GLY A 65 -30.17 -6.02 -34.67
C GLY A 65 -28.78 -6.42 -35.16
N ALA A 66 -27.78 -6.27 -34.29
CA ALA A 66 -26.57 -7.08 -34.31
C ALA A 66 -26.52 -7.92 -33.02
N PRO A 67 -26.01 -9.17 -33.05
CA PRO A 67 -25.83 -9.94 -31.82
C PRO A 67 -24.90 -9.13 -30.92
N GLY A 68 -25.36 -8.83 -29.70
CA GLY A 68 -24.58 -8.08 -28.73
C GLY A 68 -23.22 -8.75 -28.55
N PHE A 69 -22.16 -8.09 -29.00
CA PHE A 69 -20.81 -8.40 -28.56
C PHE A 69 -20.86 -8.26 -27.04
N LEU A 70 -20.89 -9.38 -26.31
CA LEU A 70 -20.61 -9.39 -24.89
C LEU A 70 -19.21 -8.79 -24.76
N GLN A 71 -19.12 -7.52 -24.36
CA GLN A 71 -17.84 -6.94 -24.03
C GLN A 71 -17.29 -7.77 -22.88
N LYS A 72 -16.20 -8.51 -23.14
CA LYS A 72 -15.48 -9.24 -22.10
C LYS A 72 -15.16 -8.21 -21.01
N GLU A 73 -15.67 -8.42 -19.80
CA GLU A 73 -15.44 -7.50 -18.70
C GLU A 73 -13.93 -7.37 -18.47
N LYS A 74 -13.44 -6.13 -18.48
CA LYS A 74 -12.04 -5.84 -18.20
C LYS A 74 -11.70 -6.22 -16.75
N LEU A 75 -10.51 -6.80 -16.56
CA LEU A 75 -9.98 -7.13 -15.25
C LEU A 75 -9.83 -5.84 -14.42
N THR A 76 -10.42 -5.78 -13.22
CA THR A 76 -10.26 -4.59 -12.36
C THR A 76 -9.04 -4.75 -11.45
N VAL A 77 -8.07 -3.85 -11.62
CA VAL A 77 -6.76 -3.90 -10.94
C VAL A 77 -6.61 -2.65 -10.08
N ALA A 78 -6.44 -2.85 -8.77
CA ALA A 78 -6.08 -1.82 -7.80
C ALA A 78 -4.55 -1.69 -7.72
N VAL A 79 -4.05 -0.46 -7.74
CA VAL A 79 -2.61 -0.15 -7.77
C VAL A 79 -2.28 0.82 -6.64
N ASP A 80 -1.30 0.48 -5.80
CA ASP A 80 -0.77 1.42 -4.80
C ASP A 80 0.09 2.52 -5.41
N VAL A 81 0.35 3.58 -4.64
CA VAL A 81 1.16 4.73 -5.07
C VAL A 81 2.61 4.61 -4.62
N ASP A 82 2.85 4.57 -3.32
CA ASP A 82 4.20 4.68 -2.75
C ASP A 82 4.96 3.37 -2.95
N GLU A 83 6.19 3.44 -3.47
CA GLU A 83 7.03 2.28 -3.83
C GLU A 83 6.40 1.29 -4.84
N VAL A 84 5.35 1.71 -5.55
CA VAL A 84 4.73 0.95 -6.66
C VAL A 84 4.64 1.82 -7.91
N LEU A 85 3.96 2.97 -7.82
CA LEU A 85 3.91 3.97 -8.89
C LEU A 85 5.01 5.01 -8.74
N GLY A 86 5.32 5.45 -7.52
CA GLY A 86 6.25 6.54 -7.25
C GLY A 86 7.29 6.19 -6.19
N SER A 87 8.54 6.61 -6.40
CA SER A 87 9.67 6.42 -5.50
C SER A 87 9.64 7.39 -4.30
N PHE A 88 8.67 7.20 -3.41
CA PHE A 88 8.46 8.02 -2.22
C PHE A 88 9.69 8.02 -1.30
N LEU A 89 10.26 6.84 -1.02
CA LEU A 89 11.40 6.71 -0.11
C LEU A 89 12.64 7.43 -0.62
N SER A 90 12.85 7.46 -1.94
CA SER A 90 13.96 8.20 -2.53
C SER A 90 13.84 9.70 -2.25
N ALA A 91 12.67 10.29 -2.45
CA ALA A 91 12.42 11.70 -2.20
C ALA A 91 12.53 12.04 -0.70
N LEU A 92 12.04 11.15 0.17
CA LEU A 92 12.10 11.34 1.61
C LEU A 92 13.52 11.19 2.15
N ASN A 93 14.30 10.20 1.71
CA ASN A 93 15.72 10.07 2.06
C ASN A 93 16.49 11.33 1.70
N GLN A 94 16.22 11.91 0.53
CA GLN A 94 16.85 13.15 0.11
C GLN A 94 16.49 14.33 1.02
N PHE A 95 15.20 14.47 1.39
CA PHE A 95 14.78 15.46 2.36
C PHE A 95 15.49 15.30 3.71
N ILE A 96 15.57 14.06 4.22
CA ILE A 96 16.20 13.78 5.52
C ILE A 96 17.71 14.05 5.49
N ALA A 97 18.39 13.69 4.40
CA ALA A 97 19.79 13.98 4.20
C ALA A 97 20.06 15.49 4.20
N ASP A 98 19.24 16.27 3.48
CA ASP A 98 19.45 17.71 3.34
C ASP A 98 19.04 18.50 4.59
N HIS A 99 17.96 18.13 5.28
CA HIS A 99 17.44 18.87 6.44
C HIS A 99 18.03 18.44 7.78
N TYR A 100 18.34 17.15 7.93
CA TYR A 100 18.81 16.59 9.21
C TYR A 100 20.23 16.02 9.12
N SER A 101 20.92 16.15 7.97
CA SER A 101 22.27 15.62 7.76
C SER A 101 22.39 14.12 8.06
N SER A 102 21.30 13.38 7.83
CA SER A 102 21.19 11.93 8.08
C SER A 102 20.96 11.21 6.76
N ASN A 103 21.92 10.37 6.35
CA ASN A 103 21.82 9.63 5.10
C ASN A 103 21.23 8.25 5.35
N HIS A 104 20.22 7.91 4.55
CA HIS A 104 19.55 6.61 4.58
C HIS A 104 19.41 6.06 3.16
N SER A 105 19.55 4.75 3.04
CA SER A 105 19.36 3.97 1.82
C SER A 105 18.16 3.04 1.95
N VAL A 106 17.50 2.70 0.83
CA VAL A 106 16.34 1.78 0.79
C VAL A 106 16.67 0.41 1.43
N SER A 107 17.92 -0.02 1.36
CA SER A 107 18.38 -1.26 1.99
C SER A 107 18.29 -1.30 3.52
N GLU A 108 18.19 -0.14 4.19
CA GLU A 108 18.05 -0.08 5.65
C GLU A 108 16.62 -0.37 6.12
N TYR A 109 15.66 -0.45 5.20
CA TYR A 109 14.24 -0.50 5.50
C TYR A 109 13.71 -1.91 5.77
N HIS A 110 14.16 -2.53 6.86
CA HIS A 110 13.75 -3.90 7.21
C HIS A 110 12.36 -4.00 7.84
N VAL A 111 11.72 -2.88 8.17
CA VAL A 111 10.37 -2.83 8.74
C VAL A 111 9.59 -1.73 8.04
N TYR A 112 8.34 -2.01 7.65
CA TYR A 112 7.48 -1.06 6.93
C TYR A 112 7.15 0.22 7.72
N ASP A 113 7.26 0.16 9.05
CA ASP A 113 7.16 1.33 9.92
C ASP A 113 8.44 2.16 9.82
N PHE A 114 8.57 2.87 8.70
CA PHE A 114 9.76 3.60 8.32
C PHE A 114 10.18 4.68 9.32
N CYS A 115 9.22 5.21 10.09
CA CYS A 115 9.50 6.14 11.20
C CYS A 115 10.46 5.52 12.25
N LYS A 116 10.44 4.19 12.44
CA LYS A 116 11.38 3.52 13.36
C LYS A 116 12.82 3.58 12.90
N ILE A 117 13.04 3.73 11.60
CA ILE A 117 14.37 3.65 10.96
C ILE A 117 14.99 5.04 10.94
N TRP A 118 14.19 6.07 10.61
CA TRP A 118 14.60 7.47 10.63
C TRP A 118 14.70 8.07 12.03
N LYS A 119 14.11 7.41 13.02
CA LYS A 119 13.88 7.96 14.37
C LYS A 119 13.17 9.32 14.32
N CYS A 120 12.37 9.56 13.27
CA CYS A 120 11.63 10.79 13.11
C CYS A 120 10.26 10.69 13.81
N SER A 121 9.81 11.80 14.35
CA SER A 121 8.46 12.03 14.80
C SER A 121 7.48 12.09 13.62
N ARG A 122 6.20 11.84 13.91
CA ARG A 122 5.12 12.07 12.92
C ARG A 122 5.09 13.52 12.42
N ALA A 123 5.57 14.48 13.22
CA ALA A 123 5.60 15.89 12.85
C ALA A 123 6.55 16.15 11.67
N GLU A 124 7.71 15.49 11.62
CA GLU A 124 8.70 15.64 10.54
C GLU A 124 8.18 15.05 9.22
N VAL A 125 7.40 13.96 9.27
CA VAL A 125 6.70 13.44 8.07
C VAL A 125 5.64 14.43 7.57
N HIS A 126 4.91 15.07 8.47
CA HIS A 126 3.96 16.13 8.10
C HIS A 126 4.65 17.39 7.54
N GLU A 127 5.87 17.68 7.97
CA GLU A 127 6.70 18.74 7.40
C GLU A 127 7.13 18.40 5.98
N PHE A 128 7.61 17.17 5.76
CA PHE A 128 8.01 16.67 4.44
C PHE A 128 6.92 16.91 3.38
N PHE A 129 5.65 16.65 3.68
CA PHE A 129 4.52 16.87 2.74
C PHE A 129 4.36 18.32 2.27
N LYS A 130 4.91 19.30 3.00
CA LYS A 130 4.84 20.72 2.63
C LYS A 130 5.98 21.14 1.71
N THR A 131 7.05 20.34 1.64
CA THR A 131 8.30 20.67 0.94
C THR A 131 8.24 20.39 -0.58
N SER A 132 9.24 20.91 -1.31
CA SER A 132 9.45 20.58 -2.73
C SER A 132 9.84 19.12 -2.96
N TYR A 133 10.48 18.46 -1.99
CA TYR A 133 10.84 17.03 -2.11
C TYR A 133 9.60 16.16 -2.30
N PHE A 134 8.55 16.38 -1.50
CA PHE A 134 7.29 15.67 -1.69
C PHE A 134 6.58 16.09 -2.97
N LYS A 135 6.47 17.41 -3.21
CA LYS A 135 5.66 17.96 -4.32
C LYS A 135 6.25 17.67 -5.71
N LEU A 136 7.59 17.60 -5.82
CA LEU A 136 8.30 17.53 -7.10
C LEU A 136 9.32 16.39 -7.18
N GLY A 137 9.81 15.88 -6.05
CA GLY A 137 10.89 14.89 -5.99
C GLY A 137 10.44 13.43 -6.07
N ILE A 138 9.14 13.15 -5.94
CA ILE A 138 8.62 11.79 -6.15
C ILE A 138 8.55 11.52 -7.66
N HIS A 139 9.40 10.63 -8.14
CA HIS A 139 9.45 10.25 -9.55
C HIS A 139 8.73 8.92 -9.78
N PRO A 140 8.12 8.70 -10.96
CA PRO A 140 7.53 7.41 -11.27
C PRO A 140 8.56 6.28 -11.24
N ILE A 141 8.16 5.11 -10.74
CA ILE A 141 8.96 3.89 -10.85
C ILE A 141 9.16 3.56 -12.35
N PRO A 142 10.40 3.24 -12.78
CA PRO A 142 10.66 2.92 -14.19
C PRO A 142 9.77 1.79 -14.73
N GLY A 143 9.30 1.97 -15.97
CA GLY A 143 8.40 1.02 -16.63
C GLY A 143 6.92 1.19 -16.31
N ALA A 144 6.55 1.82 -15.19
CA ALA A 144 5.17 1.91 -14.71
C ALA A 144 4.19 2.45 -15.75
N ARG A 145 4.50 3.64 -16.31
CA ARG A 145 3.61 4.29 -17.28
C ARG A 145 3.42 3.44 -18.54
N SER A 146 4.49 2.82 -19.04
CA SER A 146 4.43 1.99 -20.24
C SER A 146 3.56 0.76 -20.02
N ALA A 147 3.81 0.02 -18.93
CA ALA A 147 3.05 -1.18 -18.60
C ALA A 147 1.57 -0.85 -18.36
N LEU A 148 1.26 0.19 -17.58
CA LEU A 148 -0.13 0.59 -17.32
C LEU A 148 -0.86 1.04 -18.59
N THR A 149 -0.15 1.67 -19.53
CA THR A 149 -0.72 2.00 -20.85
C THR A 149 -1.12 0.72 -21.60
N ASN A 150 -0.24 -0.28 -21.66
CA ASN A 150 -0.54 -1.57 -22.29
C ASN A 150 -1.71 -2.28 -21.60
N LEU A 151 -1.67 -2.36 -20.27
CA LEU A 151 -2.69 -2.99 -19.43
C LEU A 151 -4.05 -2.31 -19.59
N SER A 152 -4.12 -0.99 -19.80
CA SER A 152 -5.39 -0.25 -19.93
C SER A 152 -6.30 -0.76 -21.07
N SER A 153 -5.73 -1.45 -22.06
CA SER A 153 -6.49 -2.06 -23.16
C SER A 153 -7.42 -3.17 -22.68
N PHE A 154 -7.06 -3.90 -21.62
CA PHE A 154 -7.83 -5.04 -21.09
C PHE A 154 -8.08 -5.01 -19.57
N CYS A 155 -7.53 -4.02 -18.86
CA CYS A 155 -7.74 -3.80 -17.43
C CYS A 155 -8.49 -2.47 -17.18
N ASN A 156 -9.34 -2.46 -16.16
CA ASN A 156 -9.81 -1.26 -15.49
C ASN A 156 -8.85 -0.94 -14.35
N LEU A 157 -8.11 0.15 -14.47
CA LEU A 157 -7.08 0.53 -13.49
C LEU A 157 -7.67 1.51 -12.47
N LEU A 158 -7.46 1.21 -11.18
CA LEU A 158 -7.86 2.03 -10.04
C LEU A 158 -6.63 2.30 -9.17
N VAL A 159 -6.52 3.51 -8.62
CA VAL A 159 -5.54 3.78 -7.56
C VAL A 159 -6.18 3.50 -6.20
N VAL A 160 -5.53 2.68 -5.37
CA VAL A 160 -5.93 2.42 -3.99
C VAL A 160 -4.73 2.62 -3.09
N THR A 161 -4.71 3.72 -2.34
CA THR A 161 -3.55 4.13 -1.55
C THR A 161 -3.88 4.34 -0.07
N SER A 162 -2.93 4.05 0.80
CA SER A 162 -3.04 4.30 2.24
C SER A 162 -2.79 5.76 2.64
N ARG A 163 -2.39 6.63 1.70
CA ARG A 163 -2.13 8.05 1.94
C ARG A 163 -3.29 8.76 2.66
N GLN A 164 -2.93 9.76 3.45
CA GLN A 164 -3.87 10.57 4.22
C GLN A 164 -4.67 11.52 3.31
N ASN A 165 -5.90 11.83 3.70
CA ASN A 165 -6.73 12.81 2.99
C ASN A 165 -6.09 14.21 2.96
N ALA A 166 -5.22 14.53 3.92
CA ALA A 166 -4.50 15.81 3.98
C ALA A 166 -3.58 16.05 2.77
N ILE A 167 -3.15 15.00 2.06
CA ILE A 167 -2.31 15.07 0.86
C ILE A 167 -3.05 14.59 -0.40
N ARG A 168 -4.39 14.58 -0.36
CA ARG A 168 -5.24 14.15 -1.46
C ARG A 168 -4.96 14.92 -2.73
N ASP A 169 -5.03 16.24 -2.69
CA ASP A 169 -4.94 17.09 -3.89
C ASP A 169 -3.58 16.94 -4.56
N HIS A 170 -2.49 16.95 -3.78
CA HIS A 170 -1.14 16.67 -4.30
C HIS A 170 -1.00 15.27 -4.92
N THR A 171 -1.67 14.26 -4.35
CA THR A 171 -1.64 12.91 -4.92
C THR A 171 -2.41 12.86 -6.25
N VAL A 172 -3.57 13.51 -6.33
CA VAL A 172 -4.36 13.61 -7.57
C VAL A 172 -3.57 14.33 -8.65
N GLU A 173 -2.99 15.49 -8.34
CA GLU A 173 -2.15 16.26 -9.27
C GLU A 173 -0.95 15.44 -9.77
N TRP A 174 -0.31 14.68 -8.88
CA TRP A 174 0.82 13.83 -9.25
C TRP A 174 0.40 12.68 -10.18
N ILE A 175 -0.74 12.02 -9.91
CA ILE A 175 -1.27 10.96 -10.76
C ILE A 175 -1.63 11.52 -12.14
N GLU A 176 -2.33 12.65 -12.22
CA GLU A 176 -2.69 13.30 -13.49
C GLU A 176 -1.46 13.73 -14.29
N LYS A 177 -0.40 14.20 -13.61
CA LYS A 177 0.86 14.59 -14.26
C LYS A 177 1.58 13.40 -14.91
N TYR A 178 1.71 12.29 -14.19
CA TYR A 178 2.58 11.18 -14.61
C TYR A 178 1.83 10.05 -15.32
N PHE A 179 0.55 9.85 -15.02
CA PHE A 179 -0.31 8.79 -15.55
C PHE A 179 -1.63 9.34 -16.13
N PRO A 180 -1.59 10.38 -16.99
CA PRO A 180 -2.78 11.05 -17.48
C PRO A 180 -3.71 10.07 -18.19
N GLY A 181 -4.97 10.03 -17.76
CA GLY A 181 -6.03 9.24 -18.40
C GLY A 181 -5.90 7.72 -18.31
N LEU A 182 -5.01 7.19 -17.45
CA LEU A 182 -4.84 5.74 -17.25
C LEU A 182 -5.75 5.17 -16.16
N PHE A 183 -6.01 5.93 -15.11
CA PHE A 183 -6.80 5.49 -13.95
C PHE A 183 -8.22 6.03 -14.02
N ARG A 184 -9.21 5.21 -13.66
CA ARG A 184 -10.62 5.65 -13.61
C ARG A 184 -10.92 6.40 -12.32
N GLU A 185 -10.42 5.89 -11.20
CA GLU A 185 -10.70 6.40 -9.87
C GLU A 185 -9.48 6.32 -8.95
N ILE A 186 -9.41 7.24 -7.99
CA ILE A 186 -8.44 7.22 -6.88
C ILE A 186 -9.20 7.07 -5.56
N HIS A 187 -8.80 6.09 -4.75
CA HIS A 187 -9.37 5.81 -3.43
C HIS A 187 -8.30 5.90 -2.33
N PHE A 188 -8.63 6.61 -1.26
CA PHE A 188 -7.76 6.84 -0.11
C PHE A 188 -8.23 6.03 1.10
N GLY A 189 -7.35 5.21 1.66
CA GLY A 189 -7.55 4.49 2.93
C GLY A 189 -7.38 5.37 4.16
N ASN A 190 -6.75 6.54 4.00
CA ASN A 190 -6.57 7.54 5.06
C ASN A 190 -5.89 6.96 6.31
N HIS A 191 -4.95 6.03 6.13
CA HIS A 191 -4.21 5.43 7.24
C HIS A 191 -3.27 6.46 7.87
N PHE A 192 -3.04 6.31 9.18
CA PHE A 192 -2.17 7.20 9.98
C PHE A 192 -2.59 8.68 10.04
N SER A 193 -3.79 9.02 9.58
CA SER A 193 -4.33 10.38 9.66
C SER A 193 -4.64 10.81 11.10
N LEU A 194 -4.50 12.12 11.37
CA LEU A 194 -4.92 12.74 12.62
C LEU A 194 -6.45 12.88 12.73
N HIS A 195 -7.16 12.86 11.59
CA HIS A 195 -8.61 13.07 11.51
C HIS A 195 -9.28 12.18 10.44
N GLY A 196 -10.58 11.91 10.64
CA GLY A 196 -11.41 11.13 9.71
C GLY A 196 -11.31 9.61 9.90
N ALA A 197 -12.23 8.87 9.29
CA ALA A 197 -12.21 7.42 9.32
C ALA A 197 -11.09 6.87 8.43
N SER A 198 -10.46 5.78 8.88
CA SER A 198 -9.54 4.98 8.06
C SER A 198 -10.28 3.74 7.54
N ARG A 199 -9.97 3.32 6.31
CA ARG A 199 -10.48 2.11 5.68
C ARG A 199 -9.32 1.28 5.16
N SER A 200 -9.34 -0.03 5.39
CA SER A 200 -8.32 -0.93 4.86
C SER A 200 -8.38 -0.99 3.33
N LYS A 201 -7.25 -1.31 2.70
CA LYS A 201 -7.20 -1.57 1.26
C LYS A 201 -8.09 -2.76 0.88
N SER A 202 -8.12 -3.82 1.70
CA SER A 202 -8.99 -4.98 1.47
C SER A 202 -10.47 -4.61 1.41
N ASP A 203 -10.94 -3.72 2.30
CA ASP A 203 -12.33 -3.23 2.28
C ASP A 203 -12.62 -2.37 1.06
N ILE A 204 -11.68 -1.49 0.68
CA ILE A 204 -11.81 -0.65 -0.51
C ILE A 204 -11.88 -1.52 -1.76
N CYS A 205 -10.91 -2.41 -1.96
CA CYS A 205 -10.83 -3.32 -3.10
C CYS A 205 -12.09 -4.19 -3.22
N ARG A 206 -12.57 -4.75 -2.11
CA ARG A 206 -13.82 -5.53 -2.07
C ARG A 206 -15.03 -4.72 -2.51
N CYS A 207 -15.19 -3.49 -2.02
CA CYS A 207 -16.29 -2.61 -2.43
C CYS A 207 -16.25 -2.25 -3.92
N LEU A 208 -15.06 -2.21 -4.52
CA LEU A 208 -14.85 -1.85 -5.93
C LEU A 208 -14.95 -3.05 -6.87
N GLY A 209 -15.05 -4.28 -6.34
CA GLY A 209 -14.93 -5.49 -7.14
C GLY A 209 -13.55 -5.63 -7.79
N ALA A 210 -12.50 -5.10 -7.16
CA ALA A 210 -11.14 -5.29 -7.63
C ALA A 210 -10.76 -6.77 -7.51
N GLN A 211 -10.13 -7.29 -8.56
CA GLN A 211 -9.75 -8.71 -8.68
C GLN A 211 -8.27 -8.92 -8.42
N VAL A 212 -7.46 -7.88 -8.63
CA VAL A 212 -6.02 -7.87 -8.39
C VAL A 212 -5.64 -6.62 -7.60
N LEU A 213 -4.74 -6.78 -6.64
CA LEU A 213 -3.99 -5.67 -6.02
C LEU A 213 -2.51 -5.75 -6.42
N ILE A 214 -1.90 -4.60 -6.71
CA ILE A 214 -0.45 -4.41 -6.84
C ILE A 214 0.01 -3.51 -5.69
N ASP A 215 0.83 -4.05 -4.80
CA ASP A 215 1.24 -3.41 -3.54
C ASP A 215 2.63 -3.87 -3.15
N ASP A 216 3.43 -3.01 -2.52
CA ASP A 216 4.75 -3.38 -2.00
C ASP A 216 4.69 -3.92 -0.55
N ASN A 217 3.55 -3.71 0.13
CA ASN A 217 3.40 -4.04 1.54
C ASN A 217 2.87 -5.47 1.75
N PRO A 218 3.64 -6.37 2.41
CA PRO A 218 3.23 -7.76 2.62
C PRO A 218 1.99 -7.88 3.52
N LYS A 219 1.75 -6.91 4.41
CA LYS A 219 0.54 -6.89 5.24
C LYS A 219 -0.70 -6.64 4.39
N TYR A 220 -0.69 -5.62 3.52
CA TYR A 220 -1.84 -5.35 2.65
C TYR A 220 -2.03 -6.46 1.63
N ALA A 221 -0.94 -7.05 1.14
CA ALA A 221 -0.99 -8.23 0.30
C ALA A 221 -1.73 -9.39 0.98
N LEU A 222 -1.35 -9.72 2.22
CA LEU A 222 -1.99 -10.81 2.95
C LEU A 222 -3.47 -10.51 3.26
N GLU A 223 -3.80 -9.32 3.77
CA GLU A 223 -5.19 -8.92 4.06
C GLU A 223 -6.11 -9.02 2.83
N CYS A 224 -5.56 -8.73 1.64
CA CYS A 224 -6.28 -8.82 0.37
C CYS A 224 -6.36 -10.26 -0.15
N ALA A 225 -5.29 -11.02 0.02
CA ALA A 225 -5.23 -12.43 -0.38
C ALA A 225 -6.20 -13.30 0.44
N GLU A 226 -6.36 -13.01 1.73
CA GLU A 226 -7.28 -13.71 2.65
C GLU A 226 -8.76 -13.55 2.25
N ILE A 227 -9.12 -12.46 1.56
CA ILE A 227 -10.47 -12.26 1.00
C ILE A 227 -10.62 -12.82 -0.41
N GLY A 228 -9.63 -13.60 -0.90
CA GLY A 228 -9.68 -14.28 -2.19
C GLY A 228 -9.26 -13.41 -3.38
N MET A 229 -8.63 -12.26 -3.15
CA MET A 229 -8.11 -11.41 -4.23
C MET A 229 -6.70 -11.87 -4.64
N LYS A 230 -6.38 -11.84 -5.94
CA LYS A 230 -5.00 -12.06 -6.39
C LYS A 230 -4.15 -10.84 -6.02
N VAL A 231 -2.90 -11.06 -5.64
CA VAL A 231 -1.97 -9.97 -5.31
C VAL A 231 -0.65 -10.15 -6.04
N LEU A 232 -0.18 -9.06 -6.64
CA LEU A 232 1.18 -8.93 -7.11
C LEU A 232 1.97 -8.13 -6.05
N LEU A 233 2.78 -8.82 -5.26
CA LEU A 233 3.65 -8.20 -4.26
C LEU A 233 4.86 -7.61 -4.97
N PHE A 234 4.94 -6.28 -5.03
CA PHE A 234 5.91 -5.56 -5.84
C PHE A 234 7.20 -5.29 -5.04
N ASP A 235 8.30 -5.95 -5.43
CA ASP A 235 9.65 -5.77 -4.86
C ASP A 235 10.59 -5.24 -5.96
N TYR A 236 10.55 -3.92 -6.20
CA TYR A 236 11.24 -3.31 -7.34
C TYR A 236 12.73 -3.67 -7.35
N GLN A 237 13.19 -4.34 -8.40
CA GLN A 237 14.56 -4.82 -8.58
C GLN A 237 15.10 -5.60 -7.37
N SER A 238 14.24 -6.29 -6.63
CA SER A 238 14.64 -7.01 -5.42
C SER A 238 15.28 -6.06 -4.37
N SER A 239 14.82 -4.82 -4.30
CA SER A 239 15.43 -3.75 -3.50
C SER A 239 14.64 -3.34 -2.26
N TYR A 240 13.49 -3.97 -1.96
CA TYR A 240 12.60 -3.63 -0.84
C TYR A 240 12.71 -4.66 0.30
N PRO A 241 13.60 -4.46 1.30
CA PRO A 241 13.79 -5.45 2.36
C PRO A 241 12.53 -5.74 3.17
N TRP A 242 11.65 -4.74 3.35
CA TRP A 242 10.40 -4.89 4.09
C TRP A 242 9.43 -5.87 3.44
N SER A 243 9.44 -5.99 2.10
CA SER A 243 8.54 -6.88 1.36
C SER A 243 8.76 -8.35 1.72
N ARG A 244 9.99 -8.71 2.11
CA ARG A 244 10.43 -10.06 2.49
C ARG A 244 10.19 -10.40 3.94
N THR A 245 9.77 -9.42 4.74
CA THR A 245 9.51 -9.64 6.16
C THR A 245 8.09 -10.16 6.37
N GLY A 246 7.91 -11.48 6.25
CA GLY A 246 6.65 -12.13 6.60
C GLY A 246 6.34 -13.38 5.78
N SER A 247 5.15 -13.93 6.01
CA SER A 247 4.64 -15.12 5.34
C SER A 247 3.73 -14.81 4.15
N ALA A 248 3.66 -13.55 3.70
CA ALA A 248 2.75 -13.14 2.63
C ALA A 248 2.97 -13.95 1.34
N THR A 249 4.23 -14.22 1.01
CA THR A 249 4.68 -14.96 -0.18
C THR A 249 4.35 -16.46 -0.10
N ALA A 250 4.07 -16.99 1.09
CA ALA A 250 3.60 -18.36 1.27
C ALA A 250 2.11 -18.51 0.93
N HIS A 251 1.36 -17.42 0.79
CA HIS A 251 -0.05 -17.46 0.45
C HIS A 251 -0.25 -17.70 -1.05
N PRO A 252 -1.07 -18.67 -1.48
CA PRO A 252 -1.19 -19.07 -2.90
C PRO A 252 -1.73 -17.98 -3.83
N MET A 253 -2.41 -16.97 -3.28
CA MET A 253 -2.94 -15.83 -4.03
C MET A 253 -1.93 -14.68 -4.18
N VAL A 254 -0.77 -14.75 -3.53
CA VAL A 254 0.28 -13.73 -3.60
C VAL A 254 1.37 -14.21 -4.56
N THR A 255 1.75 -13.37 -5.51
CA THR A 255 2.85 -13.60 -6.44
C THR A 255 3.81 -12.43 -6.37
N GLU A 256 5.08 -12.68 -6.09
CA GLU A 256 6.11 -11.64 -6.14
C GLU A 256 6.40 -11.24 -7.58
N VAL A 257 6.62 -9.94 -7.79
CA VAL A 257 7.03 -9.33 -9.06
C VAL A 257 8.07 -8.25 -8.80
N HIS A 258 9.01 -8.09 -9.72
CA HIS A 258 10.23 -7.30 -9.48
C HIS A 258 10.32 -6.05 -10.34
N ASP A 259 9.46 -5.92 -11.33
CA ASP A 259 9.32 -4.71 -12.12
C ASP A 259 7.94 -4.70 -12.80
N TRP A 260 7.69 -3.62 -13.53
CA TRP A 260 6.43 -3.44 -14.25
C TRP A 260 6.28 -4.35 -15.48
N ARG A 261 7.36 -4.96 -15.97
CA ARG A 261 7.28 -5.95 -17.05
C ARG A 261 6.74 -7.26 -16.50
N GLU A 262 7.23 -7.72 -15.36
CA GLU A 262 6.68 -8.92 -14.70
C GLU A 262 5.21 -8.75 -14.30
N VAL A 263 4.81 -7.55 -13.87
CA VAL A 263 3.40 -7.22 -13.64
C VAL A 263 2.56 -7.43 -14.90
N GLU A 264 3.02 -6.90 -16.04
CA GLU A 264 2.33 -7.03 -17.32
C GLU A 264 2.21 -8.50 -17.75
N ASP A 265 3.32 -9.24 -17.71
CA ASP A 265 3.37 -10.66 -18.08
C ASP A 265 2.42 -11.51 -17.23
N LYS A 266 2.36 -11.26 -15.90
CA LYS A 266 1.45 -12.00 -14.99
C LYS A 266 -0.02 -11.70 -15.27
N LEU A 267 -0.38 -10.43 -15.49
CA LEU A 267 -1.77 -10.06 -15.77
C LEU A 267 -2.23 -10.58 -17.13
N GLN A 268 -1.37 -10.53 -18.15
CA GLN A 268 -1.65 -11.13 -19.45
C GLN A 268 -1.88 -12.65 -19.33
N ALA A 269 -1.02 -13.35 -18.61
CA ALA A 269 -1.16 -14.79 -18.39
C ALA A 269 -2.50 -15.15 -17.72
N TRP A 270 -2.97 -14.35 -16.75
CA TRP A 270 -4.26 -14.57 -16.10
C TRP A 270 -5.48 -14.28 -16.97
N MET A 271 -5.34 -13.52 -18.06
CA MET A 271 -6.44 -13.19 -18.98
C MET A 271 -6.64 -14.23 -20.10
N LEU A 272 -5.62 -15.07 -20.32
CA LEU A 272 -5.59 -16.11 -21.36
C LEU A 272 -6.09 -17.48 -20.88
N VAL A 273 -6.33 -17.64 -19.58
CA VAL A 273 -6.86 -18.85 -18.93
C VAL A 273 -8.33 -18.63 -18.59
#